data_AF-A0A8H4PGQ0-F1
#
_entry.id   AF-A0A8H4PGQ0-F1
#
_cell.length_a   1.000
_cell.length_b   1.000
_cell.length_c   1.000
_cell.angle_alpha   90.00
_cell.angle_beta   90.00
_cell.angle_gamma   90.00
#
_symmetry.space_group_name_H-M   'P 1'
#
loop_
_entity.id
_entity.type
_entity.pdbx_description
1 polymer ?
#
loop_
_entity_poly.entity_id
_entity_poly.type
_entity_poly.pdbx_seq_one_letter_code
_entity_poly.pdbx_strand_id
1 'polypeptide(L)'
;MYVAGIFVPEQNYALVGVGFTFTVLAVAFVVVRIIPRAWLVRGVGFDDAFIVLAAFGTLGFLVAVMEQVRYGLGLPPDPELLSRFIQATTASVISYTVCHLAVKLSISIQCLRIFITPTARRLFLSLIVFFSVYGTLCLMLTIFTCWPVAKYWDDSIPGRCLDNRALRYAFAGINIVNDIALLIAPMPFLQNLQIARRVKLVLMAVFAAGGAACIIAIIRLYSLWAYSSVPVPQRPVKGIDIAIWSGLECNIAIICACVPALKPLSSRAFPGLVSSLHSSKTHPTGGRYTHGSSHTYDNITHSTPSHERNNIDINKQGIQVEQSFEMKHTMGSDDNDSEKNLVIGGPARYQSKIYAGSSSRSNL
;
A
#
# COMPACT_ATOMS: atom_id res chain seq x y z
N MET A 1 -36.81 10.33 -3.02
CA MET A 1 -36.22 10.18 -1.66
C MET A 1 -35.60 11.51 -1.24
N TYR A 2 -35.54 11.85 0.05
CA TYR A 2 -34.79 13.03 0.51
C TYR A 2 -33.55 12.61 1.30
N VAL A 3 -32.40 13.21 1.00
CA VAL A 3 -31.14 13.00 1.72
C VAL A 3 -30.60 14.36 2.12
N ALA A 4 -30.49 14.62 3.41
CA ALA A 4 -30.02 15.91 3.95
C ALA A 4 -30.75 17.15 3.36
N GLY A 5 -32.07 17.04 3.12
CA GLY A 5 -32.88 18.11 2.53
C GLY A 5 -32.82 18.22 1.00
N ILE A 6 -32.05 17.36 0.32
CA ILE A 6 -31.94 17.31 -1.14
C ILE A 6 -32.93 16.28 -1.69
N PHE A 7 -33.75 16.67 -2.66
CA PHE A 7 -34.59 15.74 -3.41
C PHE A 7 -33.73 14.89 -4.35
N VAL A 8 -33.81 13.57 -4.18
CA VAL A 8 -33.10 12.58 -5.01
C VAL A 8 -34.11 11.90 -5.94
N PRO A 9 -33.98 12.10 -7.27
CA PRO A 9 -34.73 11.37 -8.28
C PRO A 9 -34.41 9.87 -8.26
N GLU A 10 -35.33 9.02 -8.73
CA GLU A 10 -35.15 7.56 -8.71
C GLU A 10 -33.91 7.09 -9.48
N GLN A 11 -33.57 7.78 -10.58
CA GLN A 11 -32.39 7.49 -11.39
C GLN A 11 -31.07 7.65 -10.60
N ASN A 12 -31.08 8.45 -9.53
CA ASN A 12 -29.90 8.73 -8.70
C ASN A 12 -29.80 7.84 -7.46
N TYR A 13 -30.76 6.93 -7.20
CA TYR A 13 -30.72 6.07 -6.00
C TYR A 13 -29.48 5.17 -5.96
N ALA A 14 -29.10 4.60 -7.10
CA ALA A 14 -27.88 3.81 -7.22
C ALA A 14 -26.63 4.66 -6.94
N LEU A 15 -26.57 5.88 -7.49
CA LEU A 15 -25.47 6.82 -7.29
C LEU A 15 -25.27 7.16 -5.81
N VAL A 16 -26.36 7.53 -5.14
CA VAL A 16 -26.32 7.89 -3.71
C VAL A 16 -25.97 6.66 -2.87
N GLY A 17 -26.64 5.53 -3.09
CA GLY A 17 -26.39 4.30 -2.33
C GLY A 17 -24.94 3.82 -2.44
N VAL A 18 -24.42 3.70 -3.66
CA VAL A 18 -23.04 3.29 -3.92
C VAL A 18 -22.05 4.34 -3.39
N GLY A 19 -22.32 5.62 -3.62
CA GLY A 19 -21.46 6.71 -3.17
C GLY A 19 -21.26 6.73 -1.66
N PHE A 20 -22.35 6.69 -0.88
CA PHE A 20 -22.26 6.69 0.58
C PHE A 20 -21.61 5.42 1.13
N THR A 21 -22.01 4.24 0.65
CA THR A 21 -21.49 2.96 1.16
C THR A 21 -19.99 2.81 0.94
N PHE A 22 -19.50 3.08 -0.26
CA PHE A 22 -18.07 2.98 -0.57
C PHE A 22 -17.24 4.08 0.09
N THR A 23 -17.80 5.28 0.26
CA THR A 23 -17.09 6.37 0.97
C THR A 23 -16.93 6.07 2.45
N VAL A 24 -17.99 5.58 3.12
CA VAL A 24 -17.91 5.13 4.51
C VAL A 24 -16.90 3.98 4.66
N LEU A 25 -16.93 3.02 3.75
CA LEU A 25 -15.98 1.92 3.73
C LEU A 25 -14.53 2.41 3.57
N ALA A 26 -14.28 3.31 2.60
CA ALA A 26 -12.95 3.87 2.37
C ALA A 26 -12.43 4.63 3.60
N VAL A 27 -13.27 5.47 4.22
CA VAL A 27 -12.91 6.19 5.46
C VAL A 27 -12.62 5.22 6.60
N ALA A 28 -13.41 4.16 6.76
CA ALA A 28 -13.15 3.13 7.76
C ALA A 28 -11.77 2.46 7.55
N PHE A 29 -11.40 2.13 6.30
CA PHE A 29 -10.08 1.58 5.99
C PHE A 29 -8.94 2.55 6.30
N VAL A 30 -9.13 3.85 6.06
CA VAL A 30 -8.16 4.88 6.45
C VAL A 30 -8.00 4.94 7.97
N VAL A 31 -9.11 4.93 8.72
CA VAL A 31 -9.07 4.92 10.19
C VAL A 31 -8.32 3.69 10.72
N VAL A 32 -8.63 2.50 10.20
CA VAL A 32 -7.94 1.25 10.57
C VAL A 32 -6.45 1.28 10.22
N ARG A 33 -6.06 1.97 9.14
CA ARG A 33 -4.66 2.18 8.80
C ARG A 33 -3.96 3.12 9.80
N ILE A 34 -4.60 4.23 10.16
CA ILE A 34 -3.99 5.31 10.96
C ILE A 34 -3.88 4.94 12.43
N ILE A 35 -4.93 4.38 13.05
CA ILE A 35 -4.97 4.12 14.50
C ILE A 35 -3.72 3.35 14.96
N PRO A 36 -3.36 2.20 14.36
CA PRO A 36 -2.24 1.42 14.85
C PRO A 36 -0.88 2.06 14.53
N ARG A 37 -0.78 2.85 13.47
CA ARG A 37 0.46 3.56 13.14
C ARG A 37 0.73 4.73 14.08
N ALA A 38 -0.32 5.43 14.47
CA ALA A 38 -0.24 6.52 15.44
C ALA A 38 -0.03 5.99 16.87
N TRP A 39 -0.77 4.96 17.28
CA TRP A 39 -0.81 4.50 18.68
C TRP A 39 0.15 3.35 18.98
N LEU A 40 0.24 2.33 18.11
CA LEU A 40 1.02 1.12 18.37
C LEU A 40 2.47 1.23 17.89
N VAL A 41 2.68 1.80 16.69
CA VAL A 41 4.02 1.89 16.06
C VAL A 41 4.68 3.25 16.30
N ARG A 42 3.90 4.30 16.62
CA ARG A 42 4.36 5.70 16.81
C ARG A 42 5.25 6.19 15.65
N GLY A 43 4.85 5.85 14.42
CA GLY A 43 5.65 6.07 13.21
C GLY A 43 4.81 6.57 12.04
N VAL A 44 4.09 7.67 12.23
CA VAL A 44 3.25 8.28 11.18
C VAL A 44 4.14 8.75 10.03
N GLY A 45 3.84 8.27 8.82
CA GLY A 45 4.58 8.65 7.62
C GLY A 45 3.92 9.74 6.79
N PHE A 46 4.69 10.25 5.82
CA PHE A 46 4.12 11.08 4.76
C PHE A 46 3.06 10.32 3.93
N ASP A 47 3.18 8.99 3.79
CA ASP A 47 2.15 8.16 3.15
C ASP A 47 0.80 8.24 3.89
N ASP A 48 0.84 8.33 5.22
CA ASP A 48 -0.35 8.44 6.07
C ASP A 48 -0.98 9.84 5.98
N ALA A 49 -0.19 10.90 5.75
CA ALA A 49 -0.74 12.24 5.50
C ALA A 49 -1.47 12.31 4.14
N PHE A 50 -0.86 11.73 3.09
CA PHE A 50 -1.48 11.71 1.76
C PHE A 50 -2.74 10.86 1.71
N ILE A 51 -2.82 9.73 2.42
CA ILE A 51 -4.06 8.94 2.44
C ILE A 51 -5.20 9.66 3.18
N VAL A 52 -4.88 10.45 4.21
CA VAL A 52 -5.87 11.32 4.88
C VAL A 52 -6.32 12.44 3.94
N LEU A 53 -5.40 13.05 3.19
CA LEU A 53 -5.76 14.00 2.13
C LEU A 53 -6.68 13.37 1.07
N ALA A 54 -6.42 12.13 0.68
CA ALA A 54 -7.30 11.39 -0.22
C ALA A 54 -8.71 11.16 0.38
N ALA A 55 -8.79 10.88 1.69
CA ALA A 55 -10.06 10.76 2.40
C ALA A 55 -10.88 12.06 2.35
N PHE A 56 -10.24 13.22 2.54
CA PHE A 56 -10.89 14.52 2.34
C PHE A 56 -11.30 14.74 0.88
N GLY A 57 -10.48 14.31 -0.08
CA GLY A 57 -10.80 14.37 -1.50
C GLY A 57 -12.05 13.56 -1.88
N THR A 58 -12.19 12.32 -1.39
CA THR A 58 -13.39 11.51 -1.67
C THR A 58 -14.64 12.05 -0.95
N LEU A 59 -14.50 12.59 0.26
CA LEU A 59 -15.61 13.28 0.95
C LEU A 59 -16.06 14.54 0.19
N GLY A 60 -15.11 15.36 -0.25
CA GLY A 60 -15.39 16.53 -1.09
C GLY A 60 -16.05 16.14 -2.41
N PHE A 61 -15.63 15.03 -3.01
CA PHE A 61 -16.26 14.49 -4.21
C PHE A 61 -17.72 14.08 -3.93
N LEU A 62 -17.98 13.34 -2.85
CA LEU A 62 -19.34 12.94 -2.47
C LEU A 62 -20.26 14.15 -2.25
N VAL A 63 -19.78 15.16 -1.52
CA VAL A 63 -20.54 16.40 -1.28
C VAL A 63 -20.83 17.13 -2.60
N ALA A 64 -19.83 17.28 -3.47
CA ALA A 64 -20.00 17.93 -4.77
C ALA A 64 -20.97 17.17 -5.68
N VAL A 65 -21.00 15.84 -5.62
CA VAL A 65 -21.97 15.01 -6.36
C VAL A 65 -23.37 15.17 -5.79
N MET A 66 -23.54 15.26 -4.46
CA MET A 66 -24.85 15.54 -3.85
C MET A 66 -25.39 16.90 -4.27
N GLU A 67 -24.52 17.91 -4.37
CA GLU A 67 -24.90 19.22 -4.94
C GLU A 67 -25.24 19.12 -6.43
N GLN A 68 -24.55 18.30 -7.23
CA GLN A 68 -24.96 18.04 -8.62
C GLN A 68 -26.36 17.41 -8.70
N VAL A 69 -26.67 16.46 -7.82
CA VAL A 69 -28.02 15.88 -7.71
C VAL A 69 -29.06 16.95 -7.38
N ARG A 70 -28.73 17.86 -6.46
CA ARG A 70 -29.59 19.00 -6.10
C ARG A 70 -29.89 19.93 -7.27
N TYR A 71 -28.89 20.20 -8.13
CA TYR A 71 -29.02 21.09 -9.29
C TYR A 71 -29.46 20.37 -10.58
N GLY A 72 -29.92 19.12 -10.50
CA GLY A 72 -30.57 18.44 -11.63
C GLY A 72 -29.75 17.36 -12.34
N LEU A 73 -28.74 16.75 -11.70
CA LEU A 73 -28.11 15.53 -12.25
C LEU A 73 -29.19 14.46 -12.48
N GLY A 74 -29.25 13.89 -13.68
CA GLY A 74 -30.28 12.92 -14.06
C GLY A 74 -31.65 13.50 -14.46
N LEU A 75 -31.81 14.83 -14.45
CA LEU A 75 -33.03 15.51 -14.90
C LEU A 75 -32.75 16.32 -16.18
N PRO A 76 -33.79 16.71 -16.95
CA PRO A 76 -33.63 17.63 -18.07
C PRO A 76 -32.94 18.93 -17.62
N PRO A 77 -32.04 19.50 -18.43
CA PRO A 77 -31.26 20.66 -18.03
C PRO A 77 -32.16 21.90 -17.86
N ASP A 78 -32.11 22.50 -16.66
CA ASP A 78 -32.75 23.78 -16.34
C ASP A 78 -31.73 24.92 -16.51
N PRO A 79 -31.97 25.91 -17.39
CA PRO A 79 -31.09 27.05 -17.60
C PRO A 79 -30.77 27.84 -16.33
N GLU A 80 -31.71 27.95 -15.38
CA GLU A 80 -31.52 28.76 -14.17
C GLU A 80 -30.52 28.11 -13.20
N LEU A 81 -30.56 26.77 -13.10
CA LEU A 81 -29.70 25.98 -12.22
C LEU A 81 -28.38 25.57 -12.87
N LEU A 82 -28.23 25.76 -14.18
CA LEU A 82 -27.08 25.29 -14.95
C LEU A 82 -25.74 25.84 -14.43
N SER A 83 -25.69 27.12 -14.05
CA SER A 83 -24.47 27.74 -13.51
C SER A 83 -24.01 27.06 -12.21
N ARG A 84 -24.95 26.75 -11.31
CA ARG A 84 -24.69 26.04 -10.04
C ARG A 84 -24.29 24.59 -10.28
N PHE A 85 -24.95 23.92 -11.22
CA PHE A 85 -24.60 22.57 -11.66
C PHE A 85 -23.15 22.49 -12.18
N ILE A 86 -22.73 23.46 -13.01
CA ILE A 86 -21.37 23.55 -13.53
C ILE A 86 -20.36 23.78 -12.39
N GLN A 87 -20.66 24.68 -11.45
CA GLN A 87 -19.80 24.90 -10.27
C GLN A 87 -19.63 23.62 -9.43
N ALA A 88 -20.72 22.90 -9.17
CA ALA A 88 -20.68 21.62 -8.45
C ALA A 88 -19.90 20.54 -9.23
N THR A 89 -20.03 20.54 -10.56
CA THR A 89 -19.24 19.67 -11.45
C THR A 89 -17.75 19.98 -11.33
N THR A 90 -17.35 21.26 -11.40
CA THR A 90 -15.95 21.67 -11.22
C THR A 90 -15.40 21.25 -9.87
N ALA A 91 -16.16 21.47 -8.80
CA ALA A 91 -15.77 21.06 -7.45
C ALA A 91 -15.55 19.54 -7.36
N SER A 92 -16.40 18.74 -8.02
CA SER A 92 -16.22 17.29 -8.08
C SER A 92 -14.96 16.89 -8.85
N VAL A 93 -14.65 17.52 -9.98
CA VAL A 93 -13.45 17.20 -10.78
C VAL A 93 -12.18 17.56 -10.03
N ILE A 94 -12.16 18.69 -9.32
CA ILE A 94 -11.03 19.09 -8.47
C ILE A 94 -10.85 18.08 -7.33
N SER A 95 -11.92 17.75 -6.60
CA SER A 95 -11.87 16.81 -5.47
C SER A 95 -11.42 15.42 -5.91
N TYR A 96 -11.93 14.95 -7.05
CA TYR A 96 -11.50 13.72 -7.72
C TYR A 96 -10.00 13.75 -8.04
N THR A 97 -9.50 14.84 -8.63
CA THR A 97 -8.09 14.96 -9.02
C THR A 97 -7.17 15.00 -7.80
N VAL A 98 -7.55 15.72 -6.74
CA VAL A 98 -6.83 15.74 -5.47
C VAL A 98 -6.77 14.34 -4.85
N CYS A 99 -7.90 13.63 -4.83
CA CYS A 99 -7.97 12.26 -4.33
C CYS A 99 -7.00 11.33 -5.08
N HIS A 100 -7.05 11.33 -6.42
CA HIS A 100 -6.18 10.50 -7.24
C HIS A 100 -4.70 10.81 -7.05
N LEU A 101 -4.32 12.09 -7.03
CA LEU A 101 -2.96 12.51 -6.77
C LEU A 101 -2.48 12.01 -5.40
N ALA A 102 -3.27 12.25 -4.36
CA ALA A 102 -2.93 11.88 -3.00
C ALA A 102 -2.80 10.36 -2.82
N VAL A 103 -3.69 9.56 -3.41
CA VAL A 103 -3.58 8.08 -3.38
C VAL A 103 -2.30 7.60 -4.07
N LYS A 104 -1.97 8.13 -5.26
CA LYS A 104 -0.77 7.71 -6.01
C LYS A 104 0.52 8.05 -5.26
N LEU A 105 0.57 9.22 -4.61
CA LEU A 105 1.69 9.62 -3.77
C LEU A 105 1.81 8.72 -2.53
N SER A 106 0.70 8.44 -1.83
CA SER A 106 0.64 7.51 -0.70
C SER A 106 1.19 6.13 -1.06
N ILE A 107 0.70 5.53 -2.15
CA ILE A 107 1.15 4.20 -2.61
C ILE A 107 2.64 4.23 -2.96
N SER A 108 3.09 5.25 -3.70
CA SER A 108 4.49 5.34 -4.13
C SER A 108 5.45 5.49 -2.95
N ILE A 109 5.09 6.30 -1.95
CA ILE A 109 5.88 6.47 -0.72
C ILE A 109 5.84 5.18 0.13
N GLN A 110 4.70 4.50 0.18
CA GLN A 110 4.60 3.21 0.86
C GLN A 110 5.49 2.15 0.20
N CYS A 111 5.51 2.08 -1.13
CA CYS A 111 6.41 1.20 -1.87
C CYS A 111 7.89 1.57 -1.63
N LEU A 112 8.23 2.87 -1.56
CA LEU A 112 9.58 3.33 -1.22
C LEU A 112 10.06 2.82 0.15
N ARG A 113 9.14 2.68 1.11
CA ARG A 113 9.43 2.16 2.45
C ARG A 113 9.56 0.63 2.49
N ILE A 114 8.82 -0.07 1.62
CA ILE A 114 8.82 -1.54 1.56
C ILE A 114 10.05 -2.06 0.80
N PHE A 115 10.41 -1.42 -0.31
CA PHE A 115 11.52 -1.85 -1.15
C PHE A 115 12.79 -1.06 -0.82
N ILE A 116 13.74 -1.71 -0.16
CA ILE A 116 15.00 -1.11 0.30
C ILE A 116 16.08 -1.10 -0.81
N THR A 117 15.85 -1.79 -1.92
CA THR A 117 16.84 -1.90 -3.01
C THR A 117 17.07 -0.54 -3.70
N PRO A 118 18.32 -0.20 -4.07
CA PRO A 118 18.66 1.13 -4.61
C PRO A 118 17.99 1.39 -5.98
N THR A 119 17.78 0.34 -6.78
CA THR A 119 17.03 0.43 -8.05
C THR A 119 15.55 0.69 -7.83
N ALA A 120 14.89 -0.03 -6.90
CA ALA A 120 13.49 0.24 -6.57
C ALA A 120 13.31 1.65 -5.99
N ARG A 121 14.23 2.07 -5.13
CA ARG A 121 14.19 3.41 -4.52
C ARG A 121 14.26 4.52 -5.57
N ARG A 122 15.16 4.39 -6.55
CA ARG A 122 15.25 5.34 -7.68
C ARG A 122 13.96 5.35 -8.51
N LEU A 123 13.40 4.19 -8.82
CA LEU A 123 12.15 4.09 -9.57
C LEU A 123 10.98 4.79 -8.85
N PHE A 124 10.74 4.46 -7.58
CA PHE A 124 9.62 5.03 -6.82
C PHE A 124 9.82 6.53 -6.55
N LEU A 125 11.06 7.00 -6.36
CA LEU A 125 11.32 8.43 -6.26
C LEU A 125 10.99 9.15 -7.57
N SER A 126 11.38 8.59 -8.72
CA SER A 126 11.01 9.13 -10.03
C SER A 126 9.48 9.17 -10.23
N LEU A 127 8.76 8.12 -9.81
CA LEU A 127 7.30 8.08 -9.87
C LEU A 127 6.65 9.15 -8.98
N ILE A 128 7.17 9.39 -7.77
CA ILE A 128 6.68 10.44 -6.87
C ILE A 128 6.82 11.81 -7.52
N VAL A 129 8.00 12.12 -8.08
CA VAL A 129 8.24 13.39 -8.78
C VAL A 129 7.30 13.52 -9.97
N PHE A 130 7.20 12.48 -10.79
CA PHE A 130 6.33 12.45 -11.96
C PHE A 130 4.85 12.68 -11.60
N PHE A 131 4.31 11.95 -10.62
CA PHE A 131 2.91 12.13 -10.19
C PHE A 131 2.66 13.50 -9.57
N SER A 132 3.63 14.06 -8.83
CA SER A 132 3.52 15.41 -8.26
C SER A 132 3.40 16.46 -9.36
N VAL A 133 4.28 16.40 -10.37
CA VAL A 133 4.27 17.32 -11.51
C VAL A 133 2.99 17.15 -12.34
N TYR A 134 2.67 15.92 -12.73
CA TYR A 134 1.49 15.60 -13.53
C TYR A 134 0.20 16.00 -12.81
N GLY A 135 0.04 15.64 -11.54
CA GLY A 135 -1.16 15.97 -10.76
C GLY A 135 -1.32 17.46 -10.56
N THR A 136 -0.24 18.19 -10.30
CA THR A 136 -0.28 19.66 -10.21
C THR A 136 -0.69 20.27 -11.54
N LEU A 137 -0.16 19.77 -12.66
CA LEU A 137 -0.56 20.23 -14.00
C LEU A 137 -2.04 19.98 -14.26
N CYS A 138 -2.57 18.79 -13.95
CA CYS A 138 -3.99 18.48 -14.09
C CYS A 138 -4.87 19.41 -13.23
N LEU A 139 -4.47 19.69 -11.99
CA LEU A 139 -5.19 20.61 -11.12
C LEU A 139 -5.20 22.03 -11.70
N MET A 140 -4.05 22.54 -12.14
CA MET A 140 -3.95 23.86 -12.75
C MET A 140 -4.79 23.97 -14.02
N LEU A 141 -4.70 22.98 -14.91
CA LEU A 141 -5.51 22.97 -16.14
C LEU A 141 -7.00 22.86 -15.87
N THR A 142 -7.40 22.15 -14.81
CA THR A 142 -8.81 22.05 -14.41
C THR A 142 -9.32 23.40 -13.87
N ILE A 143 -8.56 24.04 -12.97
CA ILE A 143 -8.94 25.32 -12.36
C ILE A 143 -8.95 26.44 -13.42
N PHE A 144 -7.93 26.47 -14.29
CA PHE A 144 -7.76 27.47 -15.34
C PHE A 144 -8.23 26.97 -16.70
N THR A 145 -9.30 26.17 -16.73
CA THR A 145 -9.88 25.66 -17.99
C THR A 145 -10.33 26.80 -18.91
N CYS A 146 -10.82 27.91 -18.33
CA CYS A 146 -11.21 29.13 -19.04
C CYS A 146 -10.44 30.34 -18.53
N TRP A 147 -10.26 31.33 -19.42
CA TRP A 147 -9.71 32.63 -19.11
C TRP A 147 -10.69 33.73 -19.52
N PRO A 148 -11.31 34.47 -18.58
CA PRO A 148 -11.23 34.31 -17.11
C PRO A 148 -11.96 33.06 -16.60
N VAL A 149 -11.63 32.57 -15.39
CA VAL A 149 -12.23 31.35 -14.80
C VAL A 149 -13.76 31.47 -14.69
N ALA A 150 -14.27 32.68 -14.40
CA ALA A 150 -15.69 32.95 -14.30
C ALA A 150 -16.48 32.64 -15.58
N LYS A 151 -15.83 32.70 -16.74
CA LYS A 151 -16.44 32.34 -18.02
C LYS A 151 -16.92 30.89 -18.05
N TYR A 152 -16.36 30.01 -17.22
CA TYR A 152 -16.73 28.60 -17.22
C TYR A 152 -18.20 28.35 -16.83
N TRP A 153 -18.76 29.19 -15.96
CA TRP A 153 -20.15 29.08 -15.49
C TRP A 153 -21.03 30.25 -15.91
N ASP A 154 -20.45 31.27 -16.56
CA ASP A 154 -21.15 32.43 -17.10
C ASP A 154 -20.66 32.72 -18.53
N ASP A 155 -21.42 32.22 -19.50
CA ASP A 155 -21.11 32.35 -20.92
C ASP A 155 -21.22 33.80 -21.44
N SER A 156 -21.82 34.72 -20.66
CA SER A 156 -21.90 36.14 -21.04
C SER A 156 -20.54 36.84 -20.99
N ILE A 157 -19.58 36.27 -20.26
CA ILE A 157 -18.25 36.85 -20.06
C ILE A 157 -17.36 36.59 -21.30
N PRO A 158 -16.76 37.64 -21.91
CA PRO A 158 -15.84 37.46 -23.03
C PRO A 158 -14.55 36.75 -22.58
N GLY A 159 -14.00 35.92 -23.46
CA GLY A 159 -12.80 35.13 -23.14
C GLY A 159 -12.73 33.83 -23.91
N ARG A 160 -11.76 32.97 -23.56
CA ARG A 160 -11.49 31.69 -24.23
C ARG A 160 -11.46 30.55 -23.24
N CYS A 161 -11.90 29.37 -23.68
CA CYS A 161 -11.88 28.13 -22.92
C CYS A 161 -11.13 27.05 -23.70
N LEU A 162 -10.42 26.19 -22.97
CA LEU A 162 -9.85 24.98 -23.54
C LEU A 162 -10.96 23.97 -23.85
N ASP A 163 -10.70 23.04 -24.78
CA ASP A 163 -11.64 21.97 -25.08
C ASP A 163 -11.70 20.98 -23.90
N ASN A 164 -12.77 21.13 -23.12
CA ASN A 164 -13.08 20.31 -21.96
C ASN A 164 -13.14 18.82 -22.30
N ARG A 165 -13.64 18.46 -23.48
CA ARG A 165 -13.74 17.04 -23.87
C ARG A 165 -12.34 16.49 -24.09
N ALA A 166 -11.54 17.16 -24.92
CA ALA A 166 -10.17 16.74 -25.21
C ALA A 166 -9.34 16.61 -23.93
N LEU A 167 -9.43 17.58 -23.02
CA LEU A 167 -8.75 17.54 -21.72
C LEU A 167 -9.18 16.34 -20.87
N ARG A 168 -10.49 16.09 -20.73
CA ARG A 168 -10.99 14.97 -19.93
C ARG A 168 -10.56 13.62 -20.48
N TYR A 169 -10.57 13.44 -21.81
CA TYR A 169 -10.08 12.21 -22.44
C TYR A 169 -8.58 12.02 -22.24
N ALA A 170 -7.78 13.07 -22.45
CA ALA A 170 -6.35 13.00 -22.25
C ALA A 170 -6.01 12.65 -20.80
N PHE A 171 -6.64 13.31 -19.82
CA PHE A 171 -6.42 13.02 -18.40
C PHE A 171 -6.88 11.63 -18.02
N ALA A 172 -8.03 11.17 -18.53
CA ALA A 172 -8.50 9.82 -18.25
C ALA A 172 -7.56 8.74 -18.82
N GLY A 173 -7.09 8.91 -20.06
CA GLY A 173 -6.13 7.98 -20.68
C GLY A 173 -4.80 7.92 -19.93
N ILE A 174 -4.21 9.08 -19.62
CA ILE A 174 -2.95 9.13 -18.86
C ILE A 174 -3.15 8.58 -17.44
N ASN A 175 -4.31 8.81 -16.81
CA ASN A 175 -4.59 8.25 -15.49
C ASN A 175 -4.57 6.72 -15.49
N ILE A 176 -5.15 6.07 -16.51
CA ILE A 176 -5.11 4.62 -16.67
C ILE A 176 -3.66 4.13 -16.85
N VAL A 177 -2.88 4.80 -17.70
CA VAL A 177 -1.46 4.48 -17.89
C VAL A 177 -0.70 4.57 -16.57
N ASN A 178 -0.97 5.59 -15.76
CA ASN A 178 -0.35 5.78 -14.46
C ASN A 178 -0.72 4.66 -13.47
N ASP A 179 -1.97 4.16 -13.51
CA ASP A 179 -2.42 3.07 -12.65
C ASP A 179 -1.73 1.75 -13.05
N ILE A 180 -1.62 1.49 -14.36
CA ILE A 180 -0.86 0.35 -14.90
C ILE A 180 0.61 0.45 -14.52
N ALA A 181 1.22 1.65 -14.63
CA ALA A 181 2.60 1.87 -14.26
C ALA A 181 2.85 1.55 -12.78
N LEU A 182 1.95 1.96 -11.88
CA LEU A 182 2.02 1.61 -10.45
C LEU A 182 1.84 0.11 -10.19
N LEU A 183 1.00 -0.56 -10.97
CA LEU A 183 0.77 -2.00 -10.87
C LEU A 183 1.98 -2.82 -11.36
N ILE A 184 2.65 -2.37 -12.42
CA ILE A 184 3.83 -3.05 -12.98
C ILE A 184 5.10 -2.72 -12.20
N ALA A 185 5.26 -1.49 -11.70
CA ALA A 185 6.46 -1.01 -11.02
C ALA A 185 7.05 -1.98 -9.97
N PRO A 186 6.28 -2.62 -9.07
CA PRO A 186 6.86 -3.51 -8.08
C PRO A 186 7.29 -4.87 -8.66
N MET A 187 6.69 -5.35 -9.76
CA MET A 187 6.82 -6.74 -10.26
C MET A 187 8.28 -7.20 -10.47
N PRO A 188 9.17 -6.44 -11.14
CA PRO A 188 10.54 -6.88 -11.38
C PRO A 188 11.35 -7.10 -10.08
N PHE A 189 11.02 -6.36 -9.01
CA PHE A 189 11.72 -6.47 -7.73
C PHE A 189 11.30 -7.70 -6.92
N LEU A 190 10.22 -8.36 -7.32
CA LEU A 190 9.63 -9.48 -6.59
C LEU A 190 10.04 -10.83 -7.16
N GLN A 191 10.49 -10.85 -8.42
CA GLN A 191 10.99 -12.08 -9.07
C GLN A 191 12.34 -12.53 -8.51
N ASN A 192 13.14 -11.61 -7.96
CA ASN A 192 14.53 -11.86 -7.57
C ASN A 192 14.76 -12.03 -6.06
N LEU A 193 13.69 -12.05 -5.25
CA LEU A 193 13.83 -12.10 -3.80
C LEU A 193 13.21 -13.42 -3.31
N GLN A 194 13.94 -14.19 -2.48
CA GLN A 194 13.43 -15.40 -1.83
C GLN A 194 12.40 -15.00 -0.76
N ILE A 195 11.25 -14.54 -1.22
CA ILE A 195 10.26 -13.87 -0.38
C ILE A 195 9.48 -14.93 0.41
N ALA A 196 9.51 -14.83 1.74
CA ALA A 196 8.65 -15.60 2.63
C ALA A 196 7.17 -15.47 2.19
N ARG A 197 6.42 -16.59 2.16
CA ARG A 197 5.02 -16.68 1.66
C ARG A 197 4.12 -15.52 2.09
N ARG A 198 4.36 -14.96 3.28
CA ARG A 198 3.67 -13.80 3.84
C ARG A 198 3.75 -12.54 2.96
N VAL A 199 4.88 -12.24 2.32
CA VAL A 199 5.05 -11.04 1.47
C VAL A 199 4.52 -11.28 0.06
N LYS A 200 4.55 -12.52 -0.44
CA LYS A 200 3.88 -12.92 -1.70
C LYS A 200 2.36 -12.67 -1.67
N LEU A 201 1.70 -12.93 -0.53
CA LEU A 201 0.26 -12.73 -0.40
C LEU A 201 -0.15 -11.24 -0.40
N VAL A 202 0.64 -10.38 0.24
CA VAL A 202 0.40 -8.91 0.18
C VAL A 202 0.56 -8.40 -1.22
N LEU A 203 1.59 -8.86 -1.91
CA LEU A 203 1.80 -8.48 -3.27
C LEU A 203 0.63 -8.87 -4.17
N MET A 204 0.13 -10.10 -4.04
CA MET A 204 -1.04 -10.55 -4.79
C MET A 204 -2.26 -9.70 -4.49
N ALA A 205 -2.46 -9.32 -3.22
CA ALA A 205 -3.56 -8.44 -2.83
C ALA A 205 -3.42 -7.04 -3.47
N VAL A 206 -2.22 -6.44 -3.44
CA VAL A 206 -1.95 -5.14 -4.08
C VAL A 206 -2.14 -5.21 -5.59
N PHE A 207 -1.69 -6.28 -6.22
CA PHE A 207 -1.83 -6.49 -7.66
C PHE A 207 -3.30 -6.65 -8.07
N ALA A 208 -4.06 -7.49 -7.36
CA ALA A 208 -5.48 -7.66 -7.60
C ALA A 208 -6.26 -6.35 -7.39
N ALA A 209 -5.89 -5.61 -6.34
CA ALA A 209 -6.47 -4.32 -5.98
C ALA A 209 -6.16 -3.22 -7.04
N GLY A 210 -4.92 -3.17 -7.55
CA GLY A 210 -4.55 -2.28 -8.66
C GLY A 210 -5.23 -2.67 -9.98
N GLY A 211 -5.40 -3.97 -10.24
CA GLY A 211 -6.11 -4.47 -11.42
C GLY A 211 -7.58 -4.05 -11.41
N ALA A 212 -8.25 -4.18 -10.25
CA ALA A 212 -9.62 -3.70 -10.08
C ALA A 212 -9.75 -2.19 -10.34
N ALA A 213 -8.83 -1.38 -9.81
CA ALA A 213 -8.79 0.06 -10.06
C ALA A 213 -8.63 0.40 -11.56
N CYS A 214 -7.76 -0.33 -12.28
CA CYS A 214 -7.60 -0.16 -13.73
C CYS A 214 -8.88 -0.49 -14.50
N ILE A 215 -9.57 -1.57 -14.14
CA ILE A 215 -10.84 -1.97 -14.76
C ILE A 215 -11.89 -0.86 -14.59
N ILE A 216 -12.01 -0.33 -13.36
CA ILE A 216 -12.96 0.75 -13.06
C ILE A 216 -12.63 2.01 -13.87
N ALA A 217 -11.35 2.37 -13.96
CA ALA A 217 -10.91 3.53 -14.75
C ALA A 217 -11.24 3.38 -16.25
N ILE A 218 -11.14 2.17 -16.81
CA ILE A 218 -11.55 1.85 -18.19
C ILE A 218 -13.07 2.00 -18.34
N ILE A 219 -13.85 1.46 -17.40
CA ILE A 219 -15.32 1.58 -17.45
C ILE A 219 -15.73 3.06 -17.37
N ARG A 220 -15.08 3.86 -16.51
CA ARG A 220 -15.32 5.30 -16.44
C ARG A 220 -15.00 6.00 -17.76
N LEU A 221 -13.90 5.65 -18.42
CA LEU A 221 -13.55 6.20 -19.73
C LEU A 221 -14.64 5.88 -20.77
N TYR A 222 -15.19 4.66 -20.72
CA TYR A 222 -16.34 4.29 -21.55
C TYR A 222 -17.59 5.13 -21.21
N SER A 223 -17.90 5.37 -19.94
CA SER A 223 -19.00 6.25 -19.54
C SER A 223 -18.81 7.69 -20.03
N LEU A 224 -17.58 8.21 -20.01
CA LEU A 224 -17.25 9.53 -20.56
C LEU A 224 -17.48 9.58 -22.08
N TRP A 225 -17.18 8.48 -22.78
CA TRP A 225 -17.50 8.30 -24.18
C TRP A 225 -19.00 8.24 -24.44
N ALA A 226 -19.75 7.43 -23.69
CA ALA A 226 -21.20 7.36 -23.80
C ALA A 226 -21.87 8.73 -23.57
N TYR A 227 -21.38 9.52 -22.61
CA TYR A 227 -21.84 10.88 -22.36
C TYR A 227 -21.59 11.84 -23.52
N SER A 228 -20.43 11.75 -24.16
CA SER A 228 -20.07 12.64 -25.27
C SER A 228 -20.80 12.29 -26.57
N SER A 229 -21.20 11.02 -26.72
CA SER A 229 -21.90 10.49 -27.88
C SER A 229 -23.41 10.76 -27.89
N VAL A 230 -24.01 11.19 -26.76
CA VAL A 230 -25.45 11.48 -26.68
C VAL A 230 -25.80 12.96 -26.88
N PRO A 231 -27.00 13.27 -27.40
CA PRO A 231 -27.51 14.64 -27.49
C PRO A 231 -27.58 15.34 -26.13
N VAL A 232 -27.46 16.68 -26.12
CA VAL A 232 -27.43 17.51 -24.90
C VAL A 232 -28.57 17.19 -23.90
N PRO A 233 -29.84 17.00 -24.31
CA PRO A 233 -30.92 16.70 -23.37
C PRO A 233 -30.74 15.38 -22.60
N GLN A 234 -29.99 14.43 -23.13
CA GLN A 234 -29.76 13.10 -22.52
C GLN A 234 -28.47 13.03 -21.71
N ARG A 235 -27.62 14.06 -21.79
CA ARG A 235 -26.33 14.11 -21.09
C ARG A 235 -26.43 14.02 -19.57
N PRO A 236 -27.39 14.70 -18.89
CA PRO A 236 -27.49 14.61 -17.43
C PRO A 236 -27.70 13.18 -16.92
N VAL A 237 -28.45 12.35 -17.67
CA VAL A 237 -28.70 10.94 -17.35
C VAL A 237 -27.41 10.11 -17.46
N LYS A 238 -26.63 10.30 -18.54
CA LYS A 238 -25.31 9.64 -18.69
C LYS A 238 -24.25 10.18 -17.72
N GLY A 239 -24.45 11.39 -17.19
CA GLY A 239 -23.62 11.96 -16.14
C GLY A 239 -23.65 11.17 -14.82
N ILE A 240 -24.78 10.49 -14.54
CA ILE A 240 -24.93 9.63 -13.36
C ILE A 240 -23.89 8.51 -13.37
N ASP A 241 -23.75 7.82 -14.51
CA ASP A 241 -22.78 6.72 -14.67
C ASP A 241 -21.35 7.22 -14.41
N ILE A 242 -20.99 8.39 -14.97
CA ILE A 242 -19.65 8.98 -14.76
C ILE A 242 -19.41 9.25 -13.27
N ALA A 243 -20.39 9.79 -12.56
CA ALA A 243 -20.28 10.08 -11.13
C ALA A 243 -20.13 8.79 -10.29
N ILE A 244 -20.90 7.74 -10.61
CA ILE A 244 -20.80 6.42 -9.96
C ILE A 244 -19.38 5.86 -10.13
N TRP A 245 -18.91 5.77 -11.37
CA TRP A 245 -17.61 5.15 -11.65
C TRP A 245 -16.45 5.97 -11.09
N SER A 246 -16.52 7.30 -11.15
CA SER A 246 -15.49 8.17 -10.56
C SER A 246 -15.42 8.04 -9.04
N GLY A 247 -16.56 7.95 -8.37
CA GLY A 247 -16.62 7.73 -6.92
C GLY A 247 -16.12 6.34 -6.51
N LEU A 248 -16.50 5.30 -7.27
CA LEU A 248 -15.99 3.95 -7.07
C LEU A 248 -14.48 3.89 -7.26
N GLU A 249 -13.94 4.54 -8.29
CA GLU A 249 -12.51 4.58 -8.56
C GLU A 249 -11.73 5.20 -7.40
N CYS A 250 -12.16 6.36 -6.90
CA CYS A 250 -11.54 7.03 -5.76
C CYS A 250 -11.56 6.14 -4.51
N ASN A 251 -12.74 5.61 -4.15
CA ASN A 251 -12.92 4.84 -2.93
C ASN A 251 -12.17 3.50 -2.98
N ILE A 252 -12.21 2.80 -4.12
CA ILE A 252 -11.48 1.55 -4.30
C ILE A 252 -9.97 1.85 -4.28
N ALA A 253 -9.48 2.90 -4.94
CA ALA A 253 -8.07 3.26 -4.89
C ALA A 253 -7.58 3.55 -3.45
N ILE A 254 -8.39 4.23 -2.62
CA ILE A 254 -8.08 4.44 -1.19
C ILE A 254 -8.02 3.11 -0.44
N ILE A 255 -9.01 2.23 -0.62
CA ILE A 255 -9.05 0.91 0.02
C ILE A 255 -7.81 0.11 -0.39
N CYS A 256 -7.49 0.06 -1.69
CA CYS A 256 -6.31 -0.60 -2.24
C CYS A 256 -5.01 -0.09 -1.61
N ALA A 257 -4.88 1.23 -1.45
CA ALA A 257 -3.74 1.85 -0.80
C ALA A 257 -3.62 1.48 0.69
N CYS A 258 -4.73 1.17 1.36
CA CYS A 258 -4.73 0.78 2.77
C CYS A 258 -4.32 -0.69 2.99
N VAL A 259 -4.58 -1.59 2.03
CA VAL A 259 -4.33 -3.04 2.15
C VAL A 259 -2.91 -3.41 2.64
N PRO A 260 -1.80 -2.86 2.10
CA PRO A 260 -0.47 -3.24 2.56
C PRO A 260 -0.20 -2.88 4.02
N ALA A 261 -0.82 -1.82 4.54
CA ALA A 261 -0.65 -1.38 5.92
C ALA A 261 -1.44 -2.24 6.93
N LEU A 262 -2.47 -2.96 6.49
CA LEU A 262 -3.30 -3.82 7.34
C LEU A 262 -2.62 -5.15 7.69
N LYS A 263 -1.63 -5.58 6.90
CA LYS A 263 -0.96 -6.86 7.06
C LYS A 263 -0.25 -7.09 8.41
N PRO A 264 0.58 -6.18 8.95
CA PRO A 264 1.21 -6.39 10.26
C PRO A 264 0.18 -6.46 11.41
N LEU A 265 -1.02 -5.92 11.19
CA LEU A 265 -2.09 -5.90 12.18
C LEU A 265 -2.86 -7.21 12.23
N SER A 266 -3.13 -7.85 11.09
CA SER A 266 -3.85 -9.14 11.09
C SER A 266 -3.08 -10.24 11.82
N SER A 267 -1.74 -10.26 11.74
CA SER A 267 -0.91 -11.21 12.48
C SER A 267 -0.86 -10.97 14.00
N ARG A 268 -1.18 -9.75 14.45
CA ARG A 268 -1.06 -9.35 15.87
C ARG A 268 -2.42 -9.20 16.57
N ALA A 269 -3.47 -8.84 15.84
CA ALA A 269 -4.83 -8.69 16.34
C ALA A 269 -5.61 -10.02 16.38
N PHE A 270 -5.29 -10.99 15.51
CA PHE A 270 -5.97 -12.28 15.47
C PHE A 270 -5.00 -13.47 15.34
N PRO A 271 -4.16 -13.75 16.35
CA PRO A 271 -3.26 -14.91 16.31
C PRO A 271 -4.01 -16.25 16.13
N GLY A 272 -5.27 -16.35 16.59
CA GLY A 272 -6.09 -17.56 16.49
C GLY A 272 -6.66 -17.88 15.10
N LEU A 273 -7.02 -16.87 14.28
CA LEU A 273 -7.59 -17.11 12.93
C LEU A 273 -6.54 -17.57 11.93
N VAL A 274 -5.28 -17.11 12.08
CA VAL A 274 -4.17 -17.52 11.21
C VAL A 274 -3.62 -18.90 11.60
N SER A 275 -3.71 -19.26 12.89
CA SER A 275 -3.40 -20.61 13.39
C SER A 275 -4.35 -21.67 12.81
N SER A 276 -5.66 -21.35 12.72
CA SER A 276 -6.65 -22.29 12.17
C SER A 276 -6.49 -22.58 10.67
N LEU A 277 -5.78 -21.71 9.93
CA LEU A 277 -5.44 -21.90 8.52
C LEU A 277 -4.13 -22.68 8.30
N HIS A 278 -3.34 -22.92 9.36
CA HIS A 278 -2.11 -23.72 9.30
C HIS A 278 -2.24 -25.09 9.98
N SER A 279 -3.31 -25.33 10.76
CA SER A 279 -3.59 -26.64 11.34
C SER A 279 -4.44 -27.49 10.39
N SER A 280 -3.85 -27.90 9.28
CA SER A 280 -4.39 -28.99 8.46
C SER A 280 -3.25 -29.64 7.70
N LYS A 281 -2.97 -30.89 8.07
CA LYS A 281 -2.00 -31.85 7.51
C LYS A 281 -0.61 -31.83 8.15
N THR A 282 -0.50 -32.51 9.28
CA THR A 282 0.58 -33.47 9.52
C THR A 282 0.08 -34.52 10.50
N HIS A 283 -0.33 -35.67 9.97
CA HIS A 283 -0.39 -36.90 10.75
C HIS A 283 1.05 -37.28 11.09
N PRO A 284 1.47 -37.39 12.37
CA PRO A 284 2.64 -38.14 12.70
C PRO A 284 2.22 -39.62 12.77
N THR A 285 2.50 -40.38 11.71
CA THR A 285 2.54 -41.84 11.82
C THR A 285 3.71 -42.19 12.75
N GLY A 286 3.38 -42.86 13.86
CA GLY A 286 4.25 -43.09 15.01
C GLY A 286 5.58 -43.77 14.68
N GLY A 287 6.65 -43.18 15.19
CA GLY A 287 7.94 -43.86 15.34
C GLY A 287 7.89 -44.83 16.52
N ARG A 288 8.20 -46.09 16.25
CA ARG A 288 8.37 -47.13 17.27
C ARG A 288 9.59 -46.81 18.14
N TYR A 289 9.37 -46.89 19.45
CA TYR A 289 10.40 -46.95 20.48
C TYR A 289 11.30 -48.19 20.27
N THR A 290 12.61 -47.99 20.20
CA THR A 290 13.60 -49.05 20.45
C THR A 290 14.36 -48.70 21.73
N HIS A 291 14.28 -49.62 22.67
CA HIS A 291 14.82 -49.58 24.03
C HIS A 291 16.19 -50.29 24.07
N GLY A 292 17.15 -49.73 24.83
CA GLY A 292 18.42 -50.38 25.23
C GLY A 292 19.57 -50.21 24.23
N SER A 293 20.83 -49.98 24.60
CA SER A 293 21.49 -50.29 25.87
C SER A 293 22.79 -49.47 26.06
N SER A 294 23.02 -49.06 27.30
CA SER A 294 24.27 -49.04 28.06
C SER A 294 25.59 -48.59 27.42
N HIS A 295 26.07 -47.45 27.91
CA HIS A 295 27.47 -47.06 28.00
C HIS A 295 28.32 -48.11 28.74
N THR A 296 29.47 -48.46 28.16
CA THR A 296 30.62 -49.00 28.89
C THR A 296 31.84 -48.14 28.55
N TYR A 297 32.49 -47.64 29.59
CA TYR A 297 33.80 -46.98 29.56
C TYR A 297 34.88 -47.98 29.11
N ASP A 298 35.86 -47.53 28.34
CA ASP A 298 37.25 -47.94 28.55
C ASP A 298 38.22 -46.91 27.94
N ASN A 299 39.19 -46.54 28.76
CA ASN A 299 40.39 -45.79 28.41
C ASN A 299 41.49 -46.75 27.92
N ILE A 300 42.53 -46.17 27.31
CA ILE A 300 43.95 -46.57 27.27
C ILE A 300 44.52 -46.78 25.84
N THR A 301 45.36 -45.79 25.48
CA THR A 301 46.57 -45.75 24.64
C THR A 301 46.98 -46.98 23.82
N HIS A 302 47.29 -46.78 22.52
CA HIS A 302 48.67 -46.88 22.00
C HIS A 302 48.79 -46.41 20.53
N SER A 303 49.99 -45.91 20.23
CA SER A 303 50.57 -45.43 18.97
C SER A 303 50.49 -46.36 17.74
N THR A 304 50.42 -45.78 16.53
CA THR A 304 51.41 -45.98 15.43
C THR A 304 51.10 -45.07 14.22
N PRO A 305 52.12 -44.65 13.43
CA PRO A 305 51.96 -43.71 12.33
C PRO A 305 51.78 -44.44 10.99
N SER A 306 50.99 -43.87 10.07
CA SER A 306 50.99 -44.31 8.68
C SER A 306 50.93 -43.13 7.69
N HIS A 307 51.83 -43.30 6.71
CA HIS A 307 52.17 -42.55 5.51
C HIS A 307 51.05 -41.92 4.66
N GLU A 308 51.51 -40.93 3.87
CA GLU A 308 50.98 -40.40 2.59
C GLU A 308 49.70 -39.56 2.65
N ARG A 309 49.58 -38.41 1.98
CA ARG A 309 50.02 -38.07 0.63
C ARG A 309 50.01 -36.55 0.44
N ASN A 310 50.98 -36.06 -0.31
CA ASN A 310 51.07 -34.67 -0.81
C ASN A 310 49.84 -34.29 -1.64
N ASN A 311 49.33 -33.07 -1.42
CA ASN A 311 48.88 -32.21 -2.51
C ASN A 311 49.06 -30.73 -2.14
N ILE A 312 49.89 -30.09 -2.94
CA ILE A 312 50.00 -28.65 -3.18
C ILE A 312 48.66 -28.29 -3.90
N ASP A 313 47.91 -27.21 -3.64
CA ASP A 313 48.32 -25.82 -3.83
C ASP A 313 47.13 -24.83 -3.58
N ILE A 314 47.48 -23.53 -3.47
CA ILE A 314 46.68 -22.30 -3.68
C ILE A 314 45.72 -21.77 -2.58
N ASN A 315 46.31 -20.94 -1.71
CA ASN A 315 45.93 -19.56 -1.41
C ASN A 315 44.43 -19.13 -1.55
N LYS A 316 43.73 -19.03 -0.42
CA LYS A 316 42.71 -18.01 -0.17
C LYS A 316 42.75 -17.61 1.30
N GLN A 317 43.32 -16.44 1.59
CA GLN A 317 43.12 -15.73 2.85
C GLN A 317 41.64 -15.34 2.95
N GLY A 318 40.87 -16.12 3.71
CA GLY A 318 39.55 -15.76 4.19
C GLY A 318 39.57 -15.82 5.72
N ILE A 319 39.28 -14.70 6.38
CA ILE A 319 39.05 -14.68 7.82
C ILE A 319 37.76 -15.46 8.07
N GLN A 320 37.84 -16.65 8.66
CA GLN A 320 36.68 -17.34 9.20
C GLN A 320 36.47 -16.88 10.64
N VAL A 321 35.36 -16.17 10.88
CA VAL A 321 34.90 -15.84 12.23
C VAL A 321 33.96 -16.95 12.68
N GLU A 322 34.46 -17.84 13.52
CA GLU A 322 33.63 -18.84 14.19
C GLU A 322 33.02 -18.19 15.44
N GLN A 323 31.71 -17.91 15.42
CA GLN A 323 30.97 -17.49 16.61
C GLN A 323 30.40 -18.72 17.30
N SER A 324 31.04 -19.17 18.38
CA SER A 324 30.46 -20.15 19.29
C SER A 324 29.51 -19.44 20.26
N PHE A 325 28.25 -19.88 20.29
CA PHE A 325 27.29 -19.47 21.31
C PHE A 325 27.23 -20.56 22.38
N GLU A 326 27.75 -20.27 23.57
CA GLU A 326 27.54 -21.14 24.73
C GLU A 326 26.21 -20.76 25.38
N MET A 327 25.17 -21.55 25.10
CA MET A 327 23.84 -21.37 25.68
C MET A 327 23.80 -22.13 27.01
N LYS A 328 23.99 -21.43 28.14
CA LYS A 328 23.77 -22.03 29.47
C LYS A 328 22.28 -22.31 29.64
N HIS A 329 21.92 -23.58 29.54
CA HIS A 329 20.60 -24.08 29.89
C HIS A 329 20.52 -24.17 31.41
N THR A 330 19.85 -23.21 32.06
CA THR A 330 19.44 -23.37 33.46
C THR A 330 18.30 -24.38 33.49
N MET A 331 18.57 -25.60 33.94
CA MET A 331 17.51 -26.52 34.35
C MET A 331 16.79 -25.90 35.53
N GLY A 332 15.50 -25.61 35.37
CA GLY A 332 14.63 -25.30 36.49
C GLY A 332 14.47 -26.55 37.33
N SER A 333 15.13 -26.58 38.47
CA SER A 333 14.74 -27.44 39.58
C SER A 333 13.62 -26.74 40.34
N ASP A 334 12.58 -27.52 40.60
CA ASP A 334 11.42 -27.15 41.39
C ASP A 334 11.77 -26.63 42.79
N ASP A 335 10.77 -25.96 43.33
CA ASP A 335 10.50 -25.72 44.74
C ASP A 335 11.04 -24.44 45.40
N ASN A 336 10.04 -23.63 45.76
CA ASN A 336 10.02 -22.69 46.86
C ASN A 336 10.76 -23.27 48.09
N ASP A 337 11.97 -22.79 48.35
CA ASP A 337 12.30 -22.34 49.70
C ASP A 337 13.32 -21.20 49.65
N SER A 338 12.98 -20.16 50.41
CA SER A 338 13.87 -19.17 51.00
C SER A 338 14.64 -18.20 50.09
N GLU A 339 14.09 -16.98 50.08
CA GLU A 339 14.78 -15.70 49.96
C GLU A 339 16.23 -15.72 50.47
N LYS A 340 17.14 -15.25 49.62
CA LYS A 340 18.35 -14.44 49.92
C LYS A 340 19.34 -14.66 48.78
N ASN A 341 19.28 -13.81 47.76
CA ASN A 341 20.43 -13.30 47.00
C ASN A 341 19.94 -12.65 45.69
N LEU A 342 20.60 -11.56 45.31
CA LEU A 342 20.52 -10.83 44.02
C LEU A 342 19.58 -9.62 43.99
N VAL A 343 19.89 -8.64 44.84
CA VAL A 343 19.86 -7.24 44.40
C VAL A 343 21.30 -6.86 44.02
N ILE A 344 21.44 -6.14 42.89
CA ILE A 344 22.59 -5.37 42.37
C ILE A 344 23.73 -6.22 41.77
N GLY A 345 24.25 -6.02 40.56
CA GLY A 345 24.12 -4.99 39.53
C GLY A 345 25.41 -5.01 38.66
N GLY A 346 25.34 -4.50 37.43
CA GLY A 346 26.54 -4.17 36.62
C GLY A 346 26.53 -4.65 35.17
N PRO A 347 27.06 -3.86 34.21
CA PRO A 347 26.86 -4.07 32.78
C PRO A 347 27.72 -5.22 32.22
N ALA A 348 27.17 -5.93 31.23
CA ALA A 348 27.85 -6.99 30.51
C ALA A 348 29.17 -6.48 29.89
N ARG A 349 30.29 -7.09 30.33
CA ARG A 349 31.64 -6.78 29.84
C ARG A 349 31.86 -7.48 28.50
N TYR A 350 31.92 -6.72 27.42
CA TYR A 350 32.28 -7.22 26.10
C TYR A 350 33.79 -7.54 26.07
N GLN A 351 34.17 -8.81 25.94
CA GLN A 351 35.56 -9.22 25.73
C GLN A 351 35.71 -9.75 24.30
N SER A 352 36.26 -8.93 23.40
CA SER A 352 36.79 -9.38 22.12
C SER A 352 38.23 -9.87 22.31
N LYS A 353 38.47 -11.18 22.21
CA LYS A 353 39.83 -11.72 22.06
C LYS A 353 40.22 -11.68 20.58
N ILE A 354 41.14 -10.78 20.22
CA ILE A 354 41.83 -10.78 18.93
C ILE A 354 43.06 -11.67 19.09
N TYR A 355 43.11 -12.80 18.38
CA TYR A 355 44.33 -13.60 18.28
C TYR A 355 45.20 -13.04 17.16
N ALA A 356 46.25 -12.30 17.53
CA ALA A 356 47.32 -11.92 16.60
C ALA A 356 48.36 -13.05 16.57
N GLY A 357 48.49 -13.73 15.44
CA GLY A 357 49.58 -14.68 15.21
C GLY A 357 50.88 -13.92 14.96
N SER A 358 51.76 -13.86 15.96
CA SER A 358 53.11 -13.32 15.82
C SER A 358 54.02 -14.34 15.13
N SER A 359 54.47 -14.03 13.91
CA SER A 359 55.61 -14.69 13.28
C SER A 359 56.89 -13.96 13.69
N SER A 360 57.63 -14.51 14.66
CA SER A 360 59.02 -14.15 14.93
C SER A 360 59.92 -15.23 14.31
N ARG A 361 60.70 -14.86 13.29
CA ARG A 361 61.89 -15.59 12.86
C ARG A 361 63.10 -14.71 13.15
N SER A 362 63.92 -15.13 14.11
CA SER A 362 65.25 -14.60 14.42
C SER A 362 66.32 -15.41 13.69
N ASN A 363 67.33 -14.69 13.22
CA ASN A 363 68.46 -15.12 12.38
C ASN A 363 69.37 -16.19 13.00
N LEU A 364 69.94 -17.03 12.13
CA LEU A 364 71.35 -17.46 12.12
C LEU A 364 71.72 -17.89 10.70
#